data_AF-A0AAW9A783-F1
#
_entry.id   AF-A0AAW9A783-F1
#
_cell.length_a   1.000
_cell.length_b   1.000
_cell.length_c   1.000
_cell.angle_alpha   90.00
_cell.angle_beta   90.00
_cell.angle_gamma   90.00
#
_symmetry.space_group_name_H-M   'P 1'
#
loop_
_entity.id
_entity.type
_entity.pdbx_description
1 polymer ?
#
loop_
_entity_poly.entity_id
_entity_poly.type
_entity_poly.pdbx_seq_one_letter_code
_entity_poly.pdbx_strand_id
1 'polypeptide(L)'
;MKRALIGGFVMMGGLFIVSTILLTGAIYVPDSTSWWSGRSKFWFAIIGGEQYGNDAVDSLFLGFPLIIGVILSILGLVILGREYYQN
;
A
#
# COMPACT_ATOMS: atom_id res chain seq x y z
N MET A 1 -17.14 -22.40 -6.24
CA MET A 1 -17.36 -21.21 -7.10
C MET A 1 -17.73 -19.92 -6.36
N LYS A 2 -18.75 -19.88 -5.47
CA LYS A 2 -19.10 -18.65 -4.73
C LYS A 2 -17.94 -18.08 -3.89
N ARG A 3 -17.12 -18.97 -3.31
CA ARG A 3 -15.93 -18.59 -2.52
C ARG A 3 -14.81 -18.02 -3.38
N ALA A 4 -14.63 -18.52 -4.61
CA ALA A 4 -13.69 -17.94 -5.57
C ALA A 4 -14.07 -16.50 -5.92
N LEU A 5 -15.36 -16.21 -6.15
CA LEU A 5 -15.82 -14.84 -6.40
C LEU A 5 -15.49 -13.90 -5.23
N ILE A 6 -15.76 -14.33 -4.00
CA ILE A 6 -15.46 -13.55 -2.79
C ILE A 6 -13.94 -13.32 -2.66
N GLY A 7 -13.14 -14.38 -2.80
CA GLY A 7 -11.68 -14.28 -2.76
C GLY A 7 -11.13 -13.35 -3.85
N GLY A 8 -11.71 -13.39 -5.05
CA GLY A 8 -11.40 -12.51 -6.16
C GLY A 8 -11.68 -11.04 -5.85
N PHE A 9 -12.88 -10.71 -5.36
CA PHE A 9 -13.22 -9.34 -4.97
C PHE A 9 -12.34 -8.82 -3.83
N VAL A 10 -12.05 -9.65 -2.83
CA VAL A 10 -11.18 -9.27 -1.70
C VAL A 10 -9.74 -9.04 -2.17
N MET A 11 -9.22 -9.92 -3.02
CA MET A 11 -7.87 -9.78 -3.59
C MET A 11 -7.76 -8.52 -4.45
N MET A 12 -8.70 -8.32 -5.37
CA MET A 12 -8.71 -7.15 -6.26
C MET A 12 -8.88 -5.85 -5.49
N GLY A 13 -9.74 -5.82 -4.46
CA GLY A 13 -9.90 -4.66 -3.59
C GLY A 13 -8.60 -4.30 -2.87
N GLY A 14 -7.91 -5.29 -2.30
CA GLY A 14 -6.59 -5.10 -1.71
C GLY A 14 -5.56 -4.56 -2.70
N LEU A 15 -5.50 -5.14 -3.91
CA LEU A 15 -4.59 -4.70 -4.97
C LEU A 15 -4.89 -3.28 -5.45
N PHE A 16 -6.16 -2.89 -5.53
CA PHE A 16 -6.56 -1.52 -5.86
C PHE A 16 -6.05 -0.52 -4.83
N ILE A 17 -6.18 -0.83 -3.54
CA ILE A 17 -5.67 0.01 -2.45
C ILE A 17 -4.15 0.17 -2.57
N VAL A 18 -3.42 -0.94 -2.68
CA VAL A 18 -1.96 -0.94 -2.80
C VAL A 18 -1.51 -0.15 -4.03
N SER A 19 -2.09 -0.42 -5.20
CA SER A 19 -1.72 0.24 -6.45
C SER A 19 -2.00 1.74 -6.41
N THR A 20 -3.13 2.15 -5.85
CA THR A 20 -3.47 3.57 -5.69
C THR A 20 -2.46 4.28 -4.79
N ILE A 21 -2.09 3.67 -3.66
CA ILE A 21 -1.11 4.26 -2.74
C ILE A 21 0.28 4.38 -3.39
N LEU A 22 0.70 3.36 -4.14
CA LEU A 22 1.97 3.41 -4.87
C LEU A 22 1.96 4.51 -5.94
N LEU A 23 0.86 4.65 -6.68
CA LEU A 23 0.70 5.73 -7.67
C LEU A 23 0.72 7.11 -7.00
N THR A 24 -0.03 7.28 -5.91
CA THR A 24 -0.05 8.54 -5.16
C THR A 24 1.35 8.89 -4.66
N GLY A 25 2.09 7.93 -4.10
CA GLY A 25 3.48 8.15 -3.69
C GLY A 25 4.38 8.55 -4.85
N ALA A 26 4.22 7.93 -6.02
CA ALA A 26 5.02 8.23 -7.21
C ALA A 26 4.75 9.64 -7.75
N ILE A 27 3.50 10.10 -7.68
CA ILE A 27 3.08 11.44 -8.09
C ILE A 27 3.54 12.50 -7.09
N TYR A 28 3.59 12.18 -5.80
CA TYR A 28 3.94 13.13 -4.75
C TYR A 28 5.46 13.34 -4.57
N VAL A 29 6.27 12.32 -4.82
CA VAL A 29 7.74 12.39 -4.64
C VAL A 29 8.43 13.53 -5.39
N PRO A 30 8.06 13.89 -6.64
CA PRO A 30 8.63 15.04 -7.35
C PRO A 30 8.42 16.38 -6.64
N ASP A 31 7.30 16.54 -5.93
CA ASP A 31 6.92 17.77 -5.25
C ASP A 31 7.50 17.86 -3.83
N SER A 32 8.11 16.79 -3.32
CA SER A 32 8.67 16.75 -1.97
C SER A 32 10.02 17.48 -1.87
N THR A 33 10.05 18.49 -1.01
CA THR A 33 11.18 19.41 -0.85
C THR A 33 12.23 18.87 0.13
N SER A 34 11.87 17.89 0.96
CA SER A 34 12.77 17.21 1.90
C SER A 34 13.72 16.27 1.15
N TRP A 35 14.98 16.69 1.03
CA TRP A 35 16.06 15.85 0.56
C TRP A 35 16.63 15.09 1.76
N TRP A 36 15.98 13.99 2.18
CA TRP A 36 16.50 13.19 3.29
C TRP A 36 17.70 12.35 2.82
N SER A 37 18.88 12.69 3.34
CA SER A 37 20.21 12.23 2.91
C SER A 37 20.50 10.75 3.23
N GLY A 38 19.70 9.83 2.68
CA GLY A 38 20.00 8.40 2.74
C GLY A 38 18.83 7.43 2.69
N ARG A 39 17.57 7.89 2.65
CA ARG A 39 16.39 7.01 2.50
C ARG A 39 15.66 7.26 1.19
N SER A 40 14.94 6.25 0.71
CA SER A 40 14.05 6.39 -0.45
C SER A 40 12.95 7.40 -0.15
N LYS A 41 12.96 8.53 -0.89
CA LYS A 41 11.93 9.57 -0.81
C LYS A 41 10.51 9.01 -0.96
N PHE A 42 10.35 7.99 -1.79
CA PHE A 42 9.07 7.32 -2.03
C PHE A 42 8.52 6.63 -0.78
N TRP A 43 9.34 5.83 -0.11
CA TRP A 43 8.91 5.13 1.10
C TRP A 43 8.72 6.09 2.27
N PHE A 44 9.51 7.16 2.35
CA PHE A 44 9.28 8.22 3.32
C PHE A 44 7.95 8.94 3.09
N ALA A 45 7.61 9.28 1.85
CA ALA A 45 6.33 9.91 1.52
C ALA A 45 5.13 9.02 1.86
N ILE A 46 5.25 7.70 1.69
CA ILE A 46 4.16 6.75 1.97
C ILE A 46 4.07 6.40 3.46
N ILE A 47 5.17 6.03 4.11
CA ILE A 47 5.17 5.48 5.47
C ILE A 47 5.31 6.58 6.54
N GLY A 48 5.96 7.69 6.18
CA GLY A 48 6.40 8.70 7.12
C GLY A 48 7.67 8.33 7.86
N GLY A 49 8.21 9.28 8.60
CA GLY A 49 9.35 9.11 9.49
C GLY A 49 9.34 10.17 10.59
N GLU A 50 10.23 10.02 11.58
CA GLU A 50 10.39 11.02 12.64
C GLU A 50 10.79 12.37 12.03
N GLN A 51 9.90 13.34 12.17
CA GLN A 51 10.17 14.73 11.81
C GLN A 51 10.99 15.35 12.94
N TYR A 52 12.29 15.51 12.71
CA TYR A 52 13.15 16.25 13.63
C TYR A 52 13.10 17.74 13.28
N GLY A 53 12.34 18.53 14.05
CA GLY A 53 12.33 20.01 13.96
C GLY A 53 11.08 20.63 13.32
N ASN A 54 11.18 21.91 12.95
CA ASN A 54 10.10 22.75 12.37
C ASN A 54 9.88 22.51 10.86
N ASP A 55 10.29 21.34 10.35
CA ASP A 55 10.21 21.02 8.93
C ASP A 55 8.77 20.64 8.55
N ALA A 56 8.30 21.22 7.45
CA ALA A 56 6.96 21.01 6.92
C ALA A 56 6.67 19.51 6.69
N VAL A 57 5.42 19.12 6.90
CA VAL A 57 4.96 17.73 6.75
C VAL A 57 5.06 17.29 5.29
N ASP A 58 6.09 16.50 4.99
CA ASP A 58 6.42 16.04 3.63
C ASP A 58 6.08 14.54 3.42
N SER A 59 5.15 14.01 4.23
CA SER A 59 4.69 12.62 4.22
C SER A 59 3.16 12.54 4.22
N LEU A 60 2.60 11.60 3.45
CA LEU A 60 1.16 11.32 3.39
C LEU A 60 0.67 10.35 4.47
N PHE A 61 1.58 9.70 5.22
CA PHE A 61 1.24 8.72 6.27
C PHE A 61 0.27 7.61 5.83
N LEU A 62 0.37 7.19 4.57
CA LEU A 62 -0.42 6.11 3.97
C LEU A 62 0.11 4.70 4.30
N GLY A 63 1.07 4.58 5.22
CA GLY A 63 1.62 3.28 5.64
C GLY A 63 0.57 2.33 6.20
N PHE A 64 -0.35 2.84 7.04
CA PHE A 64 -1.43 2.02 7.60
C PHE A 64 -2.39 1.48 6.53
N PRO A 65 -2.98 2.31 5.64
CA PRO A 65 -3.83 1.79 4.57
C PRO A 65 -3.07 0.91 3.57
N LEU A 66 -1.77 1.10 3.36
CA LEU A 66 -0.94 0.20 2.56
C LEU A 66 -0.89 -1.21 3.16
N ILE A 67 -0.64 -1.31 4.46
CA ILE A 67 -0.60 -2.61 5.17
C ILE A 67 -1.95 -3.32 5.07
N ILE A 68 -3.07 -2.59 5.25
CA ILE A 68 -4.41 -3.15 5.08
C ILE A 68 -4.61 -3.69 3.67
N GLY A 69 -4.23 -2.92 2.63
CA GLY A 69 -4.34 -3.35 1.25
C GLY A 69 -3.54 -4.64 0.96
N VAL A 70 -2.33 -4.75 1.50
CA VAL A 70 -1.51 -5.97 1.40
C VAL A 70 -2.17 -7.15 2.09
N ILE A 71 -2.68 -6.98 3.31
CA ILE A 71 -3.37 -8.04 4.06
C ILE A 71 -4.59 -8.53 3.29
N LEU A 72 -5.44 -7.63 2.79
CA LEU A 72 -6.60 -7.99 1.98
C LEU A 72 -6.21 -8.75 0.70
N SER A 73 -5.13 -8.31 0.04
CA SER A 73 -4.61 -8.98 -1.16
C SER A 73 -4.21 -10.42 -0.85
N ILE A 74 -3.45 -10.64 0.23
CA ILE A 74 -2.99 -11.96 0.65
C ILE A 74 -4.16 -12.84 1.07
N LEU A 75 -5.10 -12.32 1.87
CA LEU A 75 -6.28 -13.07 2.31
C LEU A 75 -7.14 -13.51 1.12
N GLY A 76 -7.40 -12.61 0.16
CA GLY A 76 -8.12 -12.94 -1.06
C GLY A 76 -7.41 -14.03 -1.88
N LEU A 77 -6.08 -13.93 -2.01
CA LEU A 77 -5.26 -14.94 -2.68
C LEU A 77 -5.30 -16.29 -1.98
N VAL A 78 -5.25 -16.33 -0.65
CA VAL A 78 -5.35 -17.58 0.13
C VAL A 78 -6.72 -18.25 -0.07
N ILE A 79 -7.80 -17.47 -0.08
CA ILE A 79 -9.16 -17.98 -0.34
C ILE A 79 -9.25 -18.58 -1.74
N LEU A 80 -8.74 -17.88 -2.75
CA LEU A 80 -8.69 -18.37 -4.13
C LEU A 80 -7.85 -19.64 -4.23
N GLY A 81 -6.62 -19.63 -3.72
CA GLY A 81 -5.71 -20.77 -3.76
C GLY A 81 -6.31 -22.01 -3.11
N ARG A 82 -6.94 -21.88 -1.94
CA ARG A 82 -7.67 -22.97 -1.29
C ARG A 82 -8.79 -23.53 -2.17
N GLU A 83 -9.62 -22.65 -2.75
CA GLU A 83 -10.75 -23.07 -3.57
C GLU A 83 -10.30 -23.74 -4.89
N TYR A 84 -9.19 -23.30 -5.47
CA TYR A 84 -8.66 -23.90 -6.71
C TYR A 84 -7.88 -25.20 -6.48
N TYR A 85 -7.32 -25.41 -5.28
CA TYR A 85 -6.54 -26.61 -4.97
C TYR A 85 -7.38 -27.72 -4.34
N GLN A 86 -8.52 -27.38 -3.75
CA GLN A 86 -9.46 -28.34 -3.13
C GLN A 86 -10.64 -28.71 -4.06
N ASN A 87 -10.76 -28.07 -5.22
CA ASN A 87 -11.60 -28.53 -6.33
C ASN A 87 -10.72 -29.24 -7.37
#